data_AF-A0A817WUX6-F1
#
_entry.id   AF-A0A817WUX6-F1
#
_cell.length_a   1.000
_cell.length_b   1.000
_cell.length_c   1.000
_cell.angle_alpha   90.00
_cell.angle_beta   90.00
_cell.angle_gamma   90.00
#
_symmetry.space_group_name_H-M   'P 1'
#
loop_
_entity.id
_entity.type
_entity.pdbx_description
1 polymer ?
#
loop_
_entity_poly.entity_id
_entity_poly.type
_entity_poly.pdbx_seq_one_letter_code
_entity_poly.pdbx_strand_id
1 'polypeptide(L)'
;MSSVDDVWQSDELIPIDIKESLIARVSRLENVLESEKDWYPGTNKQVLDLIHPSLFCLVNQVTRIINDKERIVNVDNALEHIGDGQILDINEEISSPKRK
;
A
#
# COMPACT_ATOMS: atom_id res chain seq x y z
N MET A 1 9.49 -12.35 -28.42
CA MET A 1 10.82 -12.32 -27.77
C MET A 1 11.07 -10.89 -27.35
N SER A 2 11.44 -10.65 -26.09
CA SER A 2 11.78 -9.29 -25.64
C SER A 2 13.03 -8.78 -26.36
N SER A 3 13.14 -7.46 -26.53
CA SER A 3 14.33 -6.81 -27.08
C SER A 3 15.49 -6.73 -26.08
N VAL A 4 15.29 -7.24 -24.86
CA VAL A 4 16.24 -7.20 -23.75
C VAL A 4 16.55 -8.63 -23.33
N ASP A 5 17.83 -8.95 -23.19
CA ASP A 5 18.29 -10.26 -22.69
C ASP A 5 17.68 -10.55 -21.31
N ASP A 6 17.35 -11.83 -21.05
CA ASP A 6 16.69 -12.30 -19.82
C ASP A 6 15.32 -11.67 -19.52
N VAL A 7 14.60 -11.22 -20.55
CA VAL A 7 13.20 -10.78 -20.41
C VAL A 7 12.27 -11.65 -21.26
N TRP A 8 11.21 -12.15 -20.62
CA TRP A 8 10.15 -12.92 -21.28
C TRP A 8 8.85 -12.12 -21.28
N GLN A 9 8.13 -12.16 -22.40
CA GLN A 9 6.81 -11.56 -22.56
C GLN A 9 5.86 -12.64 -23.08
N SER A 10 4.66 -12.69 -22.52
CA SER A 10 3.55 -13.49 -23.03
C SER A 10 2.25 -12.73 -22.76
N ASP A 11 1.39 -12.66 -23.77
CA ASP A 11 0.09 -11.99 -23.66
C ASP A 11 -0.97 -12.89 -23.00
N GLU A 12 -0.63 -14.18 -22.79
CA GLU A 12 -1.53 -15.22 -22.28
C GLU A 12 -1.08 -15.81 -20.94
N LEU A 13 0.00 -15.29 -20.34
CA LEU A 13 0.56 -15.83 -19.08
C LEU A 13 -0.41 -15.67 -17.90
N ILE A 14 -1.23 -14.61 -17.93
CA ILE A 14 -2.19 -14.29 -16.87
C ILE A 14 -3.58 -14.77 -17.34
N PRO A 15 -4.24 -15.67 -16.59
CA PRO A 15 -5.62 -16.07 -16.86
C PRO A 15 -6.57 -14.88 -17.00
N ILE A 16 -7.48 -14.95 -17.97
CA ILE A 16 -8.36 -13.83 -18.32
C ILE A 16 -9.25 -13.40 -17.16
N ASP A 17 -9.74 -14.35 -16.37
CA ASP A 17 -10.58 -14.12 -15.19
C ASP A 17 -9.83 -13.35 -14.10
N ILE A 18 -8.55 -13.67 -13.86
CA ILE A 18 -7.69 -12.93 -12.92
C ILE A 18 -7.48 -11.50 -13.43
N LYS A 19 -7.16 -11.34 -14.72
CA LYS A 19 -6.96 -10.02 -15.34
C LYS A 19 -8.21 -9.16 -15.23
N GLU A 20 -9.37 -9.69 -15.58
CA GLU A 20 -10.66 -8.98 -15.51
C GLU A 20 -11.02 -8.63 -14.06
N SER A 21 -10.80 -9.55 -13.11
CA SER A 21 -11.03 -9.31 -11.68
C SER A 21 -10.13 -8.19 -11.14
N LEU A 22 -8.86 -8.16 -11.54
CA LEU A 22 -7.93 -7.10 -11.18
C LEU A 22 -8.38 -5.76 -11.73
N ILE A 23 -8.67 -5.67 -13.03
CA ILE A 23 -9.15 -4.43 -13.68
C ILE A 23 -10.43 -3.93 -13.00
N ALA A 24 -11.41 -4.81 -12.75
CA ALA A 24 -12.66 -4.44 -12.10
C ALA A 24 -12.44 -3.84 -10.70
N ARG A 25 -11.55 -4.43 -9.91
CA ARG A 25 -11.25 -3.94 -8.55
C ARG A 25 -10.46 -2.63 -8.57
N VAL A 26 -9.48 -2.52 -9.46
CA VAL A 26 -8.58 -1.37 -9.57
C VAL A 26 -9.26 -0.17 -10.22
N SER A 27 -10.23 -0.37 -11.12
CA SER A 27 -11.00 0.71 -11.76
C SER A 27 -11.66 1.65 -10.75
N ARG A 28 -12.00 1.15 -9.55
CA ARG A 28 -12.57 1.96 -8.47
C ARG A 28 -11.61 3.02 -7.93
N LEU A 29 -10.30 2.77 -8.03
CA LEU A 29 -9.25 3.72 -7.65
C LEU A 29 -8.93 4.69 -8.80
N GLU A 30 -9.08 4.25 -10.05
CA GLU A 30 -8.88 5.08 -11.25
C GLU A 30 -10.02 6.05 -11.53
N ASN A 31 -11.26 5.65 -11.20
CA ASN A 31 -12.50 6.37 -11.50
C ASN A 31 -12.77 7.51 -10.50
N VAL A 32 -11.80 8.41 -10.35
CA VAL A 32 -11.92 9.67 -9.61
C VAL A 32 -11.99 10.85 -10.58
N LEU A 33 -12.30 12.05 -10.08
CA LEU A 33 -12.28 13.25 -10.93
C LEU A 33 -10.87 13.48 -11.48
N GLU A 34 -10.73 14.05 -12.68
CA GLU A 34 -9.41 14.30 -13.30
C GLU A 34 -8.51 15.19 -12.42
N SER A 35 -9.10 16.07 -11.62
CA SER A 35 -8.39 16.91 -10.64
C SER A 35 -7.86 16.14 -9.42
N GLU A 36 -8.38 14.93 -9.17
CA GLU A 36 -8.03 14.07 -8.03
C GLU A 36 -7.06 12.96 -8.42
N LYS A 37 -6.74 12.82 -9.72
CA LYS A 37 -5.77 11.84 -10.21
C LYS A 37 -4.35 12.22 -9.80
N ASP A 38 -3.67 11.28 -9.13
CA ASP A 38 -2.29 11.43 -8.69
C ASP A 38 -1.30 11.03 -9.80
N TRP A 39 -1.06 11.96 -10.72
CA TRP A 39 -0.13 11.75 -11.83
C TRP A 39 1.33 11.86 -11.37
N TYR A 40 2.14 10.84 -11.65
CA TYR A 40 3.54 10.83 -11.25
C TYR A 40 4.32 11.99 -11.92
N PRO A 41 5.10 12.78 -11.15
CA PRO A 41 5.83 13.93 -11.67
C PRO A 41 6.77 13.58 -12.84
N GLY A 42 6.86 14.45 -13.84
CA GLY A 42 7.79 14.28 -14.96
C GLY A 42 7.38 13.25 -16.02
N THR A 43 6.18 12.66 -15.92
CA THR A 43 5.70 11.62 -16.86
C THR A 43 4.73 12.14 -17.91
N ASN A 44 4.50 13.45 -17.99
CA ASN A 44 3.50 14.03 -18.89
C ASN A 44 2.11 13.35 -18.76
N LYS A 45 1.69 13.03 -17.53
CA LYS A 45 0.43 12.33 -17.23
C LYS A 45 0.31 10.96 -17.91
N GLN A 46 1.39 10.20 -17.95
CA GLN A 46 1.39 8.84 -18.50
C GLN A 46 1.43 7.76 -17.41
N VAL A 47 1.85 8.12 -16.20
CA VAL A 47 1.92 7.21 -15.07
C VAL A 47 1.01 7.75 -13.97
N LEU A 48 -0.03 6.98 -13.64
CA LEU A 48 -1.00 7.30 -12.60
C LEU A 48 -0.73 6.42 -11.37
N ASP A 49 -0.51 7.04 -10.22
CA ASP A 49 -0.35 6.33 -8.96
C ASP A 49 -1.71 6.02 -8.36
N LEU A 50 -2.17 4.78 -8.47
CA LEU A 50 -3.44 4.34 -7.86
C LEU A 50 -3.31 4.16 -6.35
N ILE A 51 -2.10 3.81 -5.92
CA ILE A 51 -1.68 3.63 -4.53
C ILE A 51 -0.25 4.14 -4.48
N HIS A 52 -0.05 5.37 -4.01
CA HIS A 52 1.30 5.90 -3.84
C HIS A 52 1.85 5.42 -2.48
N PRO A 53 2.96 4.65 -2.42
CA PRO A 53 3.47 4.08 -1.16
C PRO A 53 3.74 5.12 -0.08
N SER A 54 4.13 6.35 -0.46
CA SER A 54 4.35 7.44 0.49
C SER A 54 3.06 8.00 1.11
N LEU A 55 1.87 7.61 0.66
CA LEU A 55 0.59 7.96 1.29
C LEU A 55 0.28 7.09 2.52
N PHE A 56 1.05 6.02 2.74
CA PHE A 56 0.93 5.16 3.92
C PHE A 56 2.06 5.42 4.92
N CYS A 57 2.45 6.68 5.08
CA CYS A 57 3.38 7.07 6.12
C CYS A 57 2.84 6.69 7.51
N LEU A 58 3.75 6.39 8.44
CA LEU A 58 3.42 6.33 9.86
C LEU A 58 2.94 7.72 10.30
N VAL A 59 1.68 7.83 10.70
CA VAL A 59 1.08 9.06 11.23
C VAL A 59 0.75 8.83 12.70
N ASN A 60 1.34 9.66 13.58
CA ASN A 60 1.08 9.63 15.01
C ASN A 60 -0.43 9.76 15.29
N GLN A 61 -0.96 9.03 16.27
CA GLN A 61 -2.39 8.96 16.60
C GLN A 61 -3.32 8.38 15.51
N VAL A 62 -2.78 7.91 14.38
CA VAL A 62 -3.60 7.37 13.28
C VAL A 62 -3.17 5.95 12.93
N THR A 63 -1.88 5.75 12.69
CA THR A 63 -1.35 4.44 12.30
C THR A 63 -1.36 3.48 13.48
N ARG A 64 -1.90 2.27 13.25
CA ARG A 64 -1.89 1.18 14.21
C ARG A 64 -0.61 0.38 14.10
N ILE A 65 -0.06 0.00 15.25
CA ILE A 65 1.16 -0.78 15.37
C ILE A 65 0.85 -2.07 16.13
N ILE A 66 1.34 -3.18 15.58
CA ILE A 66 1.33 -4.48 16.23
C ILE A 66 2.64 -4.60 17.02
N ASN A 67 2.56 -4.53 18.34
CA ASN A 67 3.72 -4.63 19.24
C ASN A 67 4.00 -6.05 19.75
N ASP A 68 3.20 -7.02 19.31
CA ASP A 68 3.36 -8.42 19.68
C ASP A 68 4.46 -9.05 18.82
N LYS A 69 5.61 -9.33 19.44
CA LYS A 69 6.78 -9.90 18.76
C LYS A 69 6.58 -11.35 18.32
N GLU A 70 5.58 -12.04 18.88
CA GLU A 70 5.25 -13.42 18.50
C GLU A 70 4.23 -13.47 17.36
N ARG A 71 3.56 -12.33 17.07
CA ARG A 71 2.60 -12.23 15.97
C ARG A 71 3.33 -12.01 14.64
N ILE A 72 3.28 -13.02 13.76
CA ILE A 72 3.82 -12.96 12.40
C ILE A 72 2.69 -12.63 11.42
N VAL A 73 2.79 -11.47 10.77
CA VAL A 73 1.95 -11.12 9.62
C VAL A 73 2.75 -11.36 8.34
N ASN A 74 2.26 -12.23 7.48
CA ASN A 74 2.83 -12.61 6.19
C ASN A 74 1.79 -12.45 5.08
N VAL A 75 2.14 -12.80 3.84
CA VAL A 75 1.24 -12.64 2.68
C VAL A 75 -0.03 -13.48 2.82
N ASP A 76 0.04 -14.65 3.45
CA ASP A 76 -1.08 -15.59 3.55
C ASP A 76 -2.14 -15.12 4.56
N ASN A 77 -1.73 -14.41 5.62
CA ASN A 77 -2.63 -13.94 6.69
C ASN A 77 -2.81 -12.41 6.74
N ALA A 78 -2.19 -11.66 5.83
CA ALA A 78 -2.21 -10.19 5.84
C ALA A 78 -3.63 -9.60 5.90
N LEU A 79 -4.58 -10.21 5.16
CA LEU A 79 -5.95 -9.71 5.09
C LEU A 79 -6.73 -9.89 6.40
N GLU A 80 -6.45 -10.97 7.15
CA GLU A 80 -7.07 -11.24 8.44
C GLU A 80 -6.64 -10.24 9.52
N HIS A 81 -5.50 -9.59 9.29
CA HIS A 81 -4.90 -8.64 10.20
C HIS A 81 -5.14 -7.17 9.83
N ILE A 82 -5.97 -6.90 8.83
CA ILE A 82 -6.35 -5.53 8.47
C ILE A 82 -7.13 -4.90 9.64
N GLY A 83 -6.58 -3.80 10.17
CA GLY A 83 -7.18 -3.04 11.27
C GLY A 83 -6.74 -3.47 12.66
N ASP A 84 -5.93 -4.53 12.77
CA ASP A 84 -5.31 -4.94 14.03
C ASP A 84 -4.28 -3.92 14.55
N GLY A 85 -3.84 -4.13 15.78
CA GLY A 85 -2.84 -3.29 16.44
C GLY A 85 -3.45 -2.09 17.17
N GLN A 86 -2.58 -1.37 17.86
CA GLN A 86 -2.95 -0.21 18.68
C GLN A 86 -2.36 1.05 18.10
N ILE A 87 -3.10 2.16 18.20
CA ILE A 87 -2.57 3.48 17.88
C ILE A 87 -1.57 3.84 18.99
N LEU A 88 -0.34 4.18 18.61
CA LEU A 88 0.63 4.69 19.59
C LEU A 88 0.32 6.15 19.90
N ASP A 89 0.32 6.49 21.19
CA ASP A 89 0.44 7.87 21.63
C ASP A 89 1.90 8.20 22.00
N ILE A 90 2.64 8.76 21.03
CA ILE A 90 4.05 9.14 21.27
C ILE A 90 4.22 10.23 22.34
N ASN A 91 3.14 10.90 22.78
CA ASN A 91 3.24 11.88 23.86
C ASN A 91 3.27 11.24 25.26
N GLU A 92 2.85 9.98 25.40
CA GLU A 92 2.89 9.28 26.70
C GLU A 92 4.31 8.88 27.12
N GLU A 93 5.24 8.70 26.17
CA GLU A 93 6.64 8.37 26.47
C GLU A 93 7.48 9.58 26.96
N ILE A 94 7.00 10.82 26.81
CA ILE A 94 7.72 12.04 27.25
C ILE A 94 7.43 12.38 28.72
N SER A 95 6.63 11.59 29.44
CA SER A 95 6.53 11.69 30.90
C SER A 95 7.79 11.12 31.57
N SER A 96 8.88 11.88 31.49
CA SER A 96 10.12 11.63 32.21
C SER A 96 9.88 11.47 33.72
N PRO A 97 10.68 10.64 34.43
CA PRO A 97 10.39 10.25 35.81
C PRO A 97 10.39 11.47 36.75
N LYS A 98 9.40 11.51 37.65
CA LYS A 98 9.31 12.52 38.72
C LYS A 98 10.63 12.58 39.47
N ARG A 99 11.35 13.71 39.35
CA ARG A 99 12.51 13.99 40.21
C ARG A 99 12.05 13.94 41.67
N LYS A 100 12.73 13.11 42.47
CA LYS A 100 12.65 13.18 43.94
C LYS A 100 13.30 14.46 44.43
#